data_AF-A0A6M3L8K2-F1
#
_entry.id   AF-A0A6M3L8K2-F1
#
_cell.length_a   1.000
_cell.length_b   1.000
_cell.length_c   1.000
_cell.angle_alpha   90.00
_cell.angle_beta   90.00
_cell.angle_gamma   90.00
#
_symmetry.space_group_name_H-M   'P 1'
#
loop_
_entity.id
_entity.type
_entity.pdbx_description
1 polymer ?
#
loop_
_entity_poly.entity_id
_entity_poly.type
_entity_poly.pdbx_seq_one_letter_code
_entity_poly.pdbx_strand_id
1 'polypeptide(L)'
;MKHLESSTLAGKTVTIKPHVKHPQNDNFGGSEISIEDWWDKITGGSWMFAQGNPACLVYAMRTGFSNVPVPTDDEVLYGHTKDGLGHLIHISEIAT
;
A
#
# COMPACT_ATOMS: atom_id res chain seq x y z
N MET A 1 4.90 -6.94 -13.44
CA MET A 1 5.30 -6.15 -14.65
C MET A 1 5.59 -4.76 -14.14
N LYS A 2 6.65 -4.09 -14.59
CA LYS A 2 6.99 -2.77 -14.03
C LYS A 2 6.06 -1.68 -14.55
N HIS A 3 5.50 -0.86 -13.66
CA HIS A 3 4.79 0.35 -14.04
C HIS A 3 5.75 1.41 -14.63
N LEU A 4 5.43 1.87 -15.84
CA LEU A 4 6.17 2.95 -16.52
C LEU A 4 5.50 4.30 -16.30
N GLU A 5 4.18 4.31 -16.41
CA GLU A 5 3.35 5.50 -16.18
C GLU A 5 3.04 5.67 -14.69
N SER A 6 2.87 6.93 -14.28
CA SER A 6 2.39 7.22 -12.92
C SER A 6 0.97 6.72 -12.70
N SER A 7 0.68 6.33 -11.46
CA SER A 7 -0.68 6.03 -11.03
C SER A 7 -1.59 7.22 -11.27
N THR A 8 -2.84 6.98 -11.66
CA THR A 8 -3.87 8.02 -11.70
C THR A 8 -4.18 8.60 -10.31
N LEU A 9 -3.69 7.95 -9.25
CA LEU A 9 -3.79 8.40 -7.86
C LEU A 9 -2.53 9.09 -7.34
N ALA A 10 -1.44 9.14 -8.11
CA ALA A 10 -0.20 9.81 -7.71
C ALA A 10 -0.47 11.28 -7.31
N GLY A 11 0.07 11.70 -6.17
CA GLY A 11 -0.12 13.04 -5.60
C GLY A 11 -1.51 13.30 -5.00
N LYS A 12 -2.42 12.32 -4.98
CA LYS A 12 -3.75 12.46 -4.39
C LYS A 12 -3.79 11.91 -2.96
N THR A 13 -4.60 12.54 -2.12
CA THR A 13 -5.04 11.94 -0.86
C THR A 13 -6.33 11.17 -1.09
N VAL A 14 -6.35 9.91 -0.70
CA VAL A 14 -7.48 8.99 -0.90
C VAL A 14 -7.84 8.29 0.41
N THR A 15 -9.06 7.74 0.47
CA THR A 15 -9.52 6.98 1.65
C THR A 15 -9.27 5.49 1.45
N ILE A 16 -8.76 4.83 2.48
CA ILE A 16 -8.57 3.37 2.51
C ILE A 16 -9.92 2.72 2.82
N LYS A 17 -10.28 1.63 2.15
CA LYS A 17 -11.52 0.89 2.46
C LYS A 17 -11.58 0.50 3.94
N PRO A 18 -12.74 0.64 4.63
CA PRO A 18 -12.85 0.41 6.07
C PRO A 18 -12.45 -0.98 6.58
N HIS A 19 -12.56 -2.01 5.74
CA HIS A 19 -12.24 -3.38 6.13
C HIS A 19 -10.75 -3.73 6.00
N VAL A 20 -9.93 -2.84 5.42
CA VAL A 20 -8.50 -3.07 5.26
C VAL A 20 -7.83 -3.04 6.65
N LYS A 21 -7.02 -4.05 6.94
CA LYS A 21 -6.37 -4.23 8.24
C LYS A 21 -4.86 -3.97 8.17
N HIS A 22 -4.32 -3.45 9.26
CA HIS A 22 -2.91 -3.23 9.47
C HIS A 22 -2.49 -3.86 10.81
N PRO A 23 -1.41 -4.65 10.88
CA PRO A 23 -1.07 -5.44 12.07
C PRO A 23 -0.67 -4.58 13.29
N GLN A 24 -0.36 -3.31 13.08
CA GLN A 24 0.13 -2.38 14.12
C GLN A 24 -0.71 -1.09 14.20
N ASN A 25 -1.81 -0.98 13.46
CA ASN A 25 -2.64 0.23 13.42
C ASN A 25 -4.11 -0.15 13.21
N ASP A 26 -4.88 -0.15 14.30
CA ASP A 26 -6.30 -0.53 14.28
C ASP A 26 -7.18 0.46 13.49
N ASN A 27 -6.72 1.70 13.31
CA ASN A 27 -7.45 2.77 12.60
C ASN A 27 -7.02 2.90 11.13
N PHE A 28 -6.31 1.92 10.57
CA PHE A 28 -5.80 2.00 9.21
C PHE A 28 -6.92 2.00 8.15
N GLY A 29 -7.84 1.04 8.22
CA GLY A 29 -9.02 1.02 7.36
C GLY A 29 -9.93 2.22 7.64
N GLY A 30 -10.34 2.93 6.59
CA GLY A 30 -11.14 4.15 6.70
C GLY A 30 -10.32 5.43 6.94
N SER A 31 -9.00 5.31 7.13
CA SER A 31 -8.12 6.48 7.19
C SER A 31 -7.76 7.03 5.81
N GLU A 32 -7.18 8.23 5.80
CA GLU A 32 -6.64 8.87 4.59
C GLU A 32 -5.16 8.52 4.40
N ILE A 33 -4.77 8.32 3.15
CA ILE A 33 -3.38 8.13 2.72
C ILE A 33 -3.07 9.07 1.56
N SER A 34 -1.92 9.74 1.63
CA SER A 34 -1.40 10.55 0.53
C SER A 34 -0.50 9.68 -0.34
N ILE A 35 -0.93 9.44 -1.58
CA ILE A 35 -0.26 8.53 -2.52
C ILE A 35 0.92 9.25 -3.19
N GLU A 36 2.08 8.62 -3.15
CA GLU A 36 3.24 9.05 -3.91
C GLU A 36 3.13 8.56 -5.36
N ASP A 37 3.20 7.24 -5.58
CA ASP A 37 3.02 6.59 -6.87
C ASP A 37 2.98 5.05 -6.68
N TRP A 38 3.07 4.30 -7.78
CA TRP A 38 3.38 2.86 -7.75
C TRP A 38 4.72 2.57 -7.08
N TRP A 39 4.73 1.57 -6.19
CA TRP A 39 5.94 1.16 -5.47
C TRP A 39 7.09 0.76 -6.41
N ASP A 40 6.80 -0.06 -7.41
CA ASP A 40 7.79 -0.61 -8.33
C ASP A 40 8.37 0.44 -9.29
N LYS A 41 7.61 1.50 -9.57
CA LYS A 41 8.09 2.68 -10.28
C LYS A 41 9.06 3.51 -9.43
N ILE A 42 8.72 3.76 -8.16
CA ILE A 42 9.56 4.53 -7.23
C ILE A 42 10.88 3.80 -6.92
N THR A 43 10.78 2.50 -6.67
CA THR A 43 11.92 1.71 -6.15
C THR A 43 12.65 0.91 -7.21
N GLY A 44 12.04 0.74 -8.39
CA GLY A 44 12.62 0.01 -9.51
C GLY A 44 12.37 -1.50 -9.50
N GLY A 45 11.60 -2.04 -8.55
CA GLY A 45 11.30 -3.48 -8.47
C GLY A 45 10.12 -3.83 -7.56
N SER A 46 9.68 -5.09 -7.64
CA SER A 46 8.56 -5.60 -6.84
C SER A 46 8.81 -5.50 -5.34
N TRP A 47 7.74 -5.21 -4.59
CA TRP A 47 7.76 -5.20 -3.12
C TRP A 47 8.14 -6.57 -2.55
N MET A 48 7.86 -7.66 -3.27
CA MET A 48 8.16 -9.02 -2.85
C MET A 48 9.67 -9.27 -2.66
N PHE A 49 10.51 -8.48 -3.34
CA PHE A 49 11.97 -8.60 -3.28
C PHE A 49 12.64 -7.49 -2.46
N ALA A 50 11.86 -6.59 -1.84
CA ALA A 50 12.34 -5.46 -1.07
C ALA A 50 12.72 -5.86 0.37
N GLN A 51 13.75 -6.69 0.50
CA GLN A 51 14.22 -7.19 1.80
C GLN A 51 14.65 -6.03 2.73
N GLY A 52 14.23 -6.10 3.98
CA GLY A 52 14.56 -5.09 5.00
C GLY A 52 13.74 -3.80 4.92
N ASN A 53 12.86 -3.64 3.93
CA ASN A 53 11.96 -2.48 3.88
C ASN A 53 10.76 -2.67 4.85
N PRO A 54 10.55 -1.76 5.83
CA PRO A 54 9.47 -1.90 6.80
C PRO A 54 8.06 -1.90 6.19
N ALA A 55 7.79 -1.07 5.18
CA ALA A 55 6.48 -1.00 4.54
C ALA A 55 6.15 -2.30 3.78
N CYS A 56 7.16 -2.88 3.12
CA CYS A 56 7.03 -4.17 2.43
C CYS A 56 6.84 -5.32 3.42
N LEU A 57 7.55 -5.31 4.56
CA LEU A 57 7.37 -6.30 5.62
C LEU A 57 5.95 -6.24 6.19
N VAL A 58 5.43 -5.04 6.45
CA VAL A 58 4.06 -4.85 6.92
C VAL A 58 3.05 -5.35 5.90
N TYR A 59 3.25 -5.07 4.61
CA TYR A 59 2.39 -5.58 3.56
C TYR A 59 2.40 -7.11 3.49
N ALA A 60 3.59 -7.73 3.57
CA ALA A 60 3.74 -9.18 3.66
C ALA A 60 3.04 -9.78 4.89
N MET A 61 3.11 -9.12 6.05
CA MET A 61 2.38 -9.55 7.23
C MET A 61 0.86 -9.49 7.00
N ARG A 62 0.35 -8.46 6.33
CA ARG A 62 -1.08 -8.35 6.00
C ARG A 62 -1.57 -9.53 5.15
N THR A 63 -0.75 -10.05 4.23
CA THR A 63 -1.13 -11.22 3.42
C THR A 63 -1.25 -12.50 4.25
N GLY A 64 -0.57 -12.60 5.39
CA GLY A 64 -0.63 -13.76 6.29
C GLY A 64 -1.63 -13.64 7.45
N PHE A 65 -1.94 -12.42 7.91
CA PHE A 65 -2.77 -12.18 9.10
C PHE A 65 -4.18 -11.64 8.79
N SER A 66 -4.44 -11.19 7.56
CA SER A 66 -5.76 -10.67 7.20
C SER A 66 -6.77 -11.81 7.01
N ASN A 67 -7.96 -11.65 7.58
CA ASN A 67 -9.10 -12.55 7.33
C ASN A 67 -9.74 -12.34 5.94
N VAL A 68 -9.27 -11.33 5.21
CA VAL A 68 -9.67 -11.03 3.82
C VAL A 68 -8.43 -11.16 2.93
N PRO A 69 -8.54 -11.77 1.73
CA PRO A 69 -7.41 -11.88 0.82
C PRO A 69 -6.78 -10.52 0.52
N VAL A 70 -5.47 -10.42 0.74
CA VAL A 70 -4.67 -9.25 0.33
C VAL A 70 -3.93 -9.62 -0.95
N PRO A 71 -4.12 -8.91 -2.06
CA PRO A 71 -3.48 -9.22 -3.33
C PRO A 71 -1.95 -9.19 -3.23
N THR A 72 -1.29 -10.10 -3.95
CA THR A 72 0.17 -10.29 -3.90
C THR A 72 0.89 -9.89 -5.18
N ASP A 73 0.22 -9.17 -6.08
CA ASP A 73 0.83 -8.63 -7.30
C ASP A 73 1.50 -7.26 -7.04
N ASP A 74 1.96 -6.62 -8.11
CA ASP A 74 2.66 -5.33 -8.07
C ASP A 74 1.72 -4.12 -8.25
N GLU A 75 0.40 -4.29 -8.23
CA GLU A 75 -0.58 -3.19 -8.31
C GLU A 75 -0.72 -2.47 -6.94
N VAL A 76 0.43 -2.19 -6.33
CA VAL A 76 0.58 -1.61 -5.01
C VAL A 76 1.11 -0.18 -5.08
N LEU A 77 0.40 0.71 -4.42
CA LEU A 77 0.73 2.11 -4.25
C LEU A 77 1.57 2.28 -2.99
N TYR A 78 2.54 3.18 -3.05
CA TYR A 78 3.25 3.68 -1.88
C TYR A 78 2.66 5.03 -1.48
N GLY A 79 2.41 5.22 -0.19
CA GLY A 79 1.88 6.47 0.33
C GLY A 79 2.08 6.62 1.83
N HIS A 80 1.71 7.80 2.34
CA HIS A 80 1.93 8.17 3.72
C HIS A 80 0.61 8.51 4.43
N THR A 81 0.41 7.93 5.60
CA THR A 81 -0.70 8.28 6.51
C THR A 81 -0.38 9.56 7.30
N LYS A 82 -1.35 10.10 8.04
CA LYS A 82 -1.20 11.38 8.78
C LYS A 82 -0.08 11.39 9.81
N ASP A 83 0.33 10.23 10.30
CA ASP A 83 1.47 10.04 11.21
C ASP A 83 2.83 10.06 10.48
N GLY A 84 2.84 10.20 9.15
CA GLY A 84 4.04 10.28 8.32
C GLY A 84 4.67 8.92 8.00
N LEU A 85 4.07 7.81 8.41
CA LEU A 85 4.58 6.47 8.11
C LEU A 85 4.24 6.05 6.69
N GLY A 86 5.22 5.42 6.02
CA GLY A 86 5.08 4.90 4.68
C GLY A 86 4.41 3.52 4.67
N HIS A 87 3.40 3.36 3.82
CA HIS A 87 2.62 2.13 3.71
C HIS A 87 2.44 1.71 2.25
N LEU A 88 2.39 0.39 2.03
CA LEU A 88 1.91 -0.19 0.78
C LEU A 88 0.42 -0.49 0.87
N ILE A 89 -0.30 -0.16 -0.19
CA ILE A 89 -1.73 -0.42 -0.32
C ILE A 89 -2.01 -0.88 -1.75
N HIS A 90 -2.74 -1.97 -1.91
CA HIS A 90 -3.14 -2.40 -3.24
C HIS A 90 -4.20 -1.46 -3.79
N ILE A 91 -4.20 -1.17 -5.10
CA ILE A 91 -5.15 -0.22 -5.69
C ILE A 91 -6.61 -0.61 -5.45
N SER A 92 -6.93 -1.91 -5.39
CA SER A 92 -8.28 -2.40 -5.09
C SER A 92 -8.74 -2.12 -3.65
N GLU A 93 -7.85 -1.69 -2.77
CA GLU A 93 -8.13 -1.36 -1.37
C GLU A 93 -8.48 0.12 -1.16
N ILE A 94 -8.43 0.93 -2.22
CA ILE A 94 -8.84 2.34 -2.21
C ILE A 94 -10.36 2.45 -2.32
N ALA A 95 -10.98 3.26 -1.47
CA ALA A 95 -12.39 3.63 -1.60
C ALA A 95 -12.54 4.61 -2.77
N THR A 96 -13.30 4.20 -3.79
CA THR A 96 -13.71 5.02 -4.95
C THR A 96 -14.63 6.15 -4.52
#